data_AF-A0A523B609-F1
#
_entry.id   AF-A0A523B609-F1
#
_cell.length_a   1.000
_cell.length_b   1.000
_cell.length_c   1.000
_cell.angle_alpha   90.00
_cell.angle_beta   90.00
_cell.angle_gamma   90.00
#
_symmetry.space_group_name_H-M   'P 1'
#
loop_
_entity.id
_entity.type
_entity.pdbx_description
1 polymer ?
#
loop_
_entity_poly.entity_id
_entity_poly.type
_entity_poly.pdbx_seq_one_letter_code
_entity_poly.pdbx_strand_id
1 'polypeptide(L)'
;MEDGDLFGLIQAKVWRSKFSPSPELPEEEYQRKPFIFDIETHVWDGRHRSRVPLLDDFLKGVELRVAWYRMEKECDLTHITLDRYMRELYVESECDMAFVCSLQSFGVRKPEIERYIAEPEDVAAAQKAYPHRNIAAGLIAPVIAGDEGIEYIEYQVRRLGIRVWSETYNYVRRPNAPRGQRVVNWRYDDEKRVYPILEKLVELNAPILCLSGPRPGDGRCDWSDVDIAAKNFPELTFIIYHFGGIYYKSAAHAAASNKNVFIGWNVKHDPLRSVPERYIERFGEIFAITGPEKIVWGTDWPATGYMQFQIEMCKAFQFPKEIRLKYALPELTEKDKRRMFGLNMAEILKKHGFIESLEEHLKKIREDEFSREAARILPTLKAKYKKLLMDLHPWWRDQEHWLIWKYEESPFQ
;
A
#
# COMPACT_ATOMS: atom_id res chain seq x y z
N MET A 1 5.60 28.84 -29.08
CA MET A 1 5.42 28.75 -27.62
C MET A 1 4.14 29.51 -27.33
N GLU A 2 3.01 28.80 -27.38
CA GLU A 2 1.67 29.36 -27.18
C GLU A 2 1.41 29.56 -25.68
N ASP A 3 0.61 30.57 -25.34
CA ASP A 3 0.33 31.07 -23.98
C ASP A 3 -0.15 30.01 -22.96
N GLY A 4 -0.50 28.79 -23.41
CA GLY A 4 -0.89 27.67 -22.56
C GLY A 4 0.24 27.09 -21.71
N ASP A 5 1.50 27.11 -22.19
CA ASP A 5 2.64 26.54 -21.46
C ASP A 5 3.08 27.43 -20.28
N LEU A 6 2.98 28.75 -20.45
CA LEU A 6 3.35 29.71 -19.39
C LEU A 6 2.43 29.58 -18.17
N PHE A 7 1.13 29.38 -18.36
CA PHE A 7 0.18 29.18 -17.27
C PHE A 7 0.43 27.87 -16.54
N GLY A 8 0.70 26.79 -17.27
CA GLY A 8 1.08 25.48 -16.69
C GLY A 8 2.38 25.55 -15.89
N LEU A 9 3.41 26.24 -16.41
CA LEU A 9 4.68 26.47 -15.74
C LEU A 9 4.53 27.32 -14.46
N ILE A 10 3.67 28.35 -14.48
CA ILE A 10 3.38 29.17 -13.31
C ILE A 10 2.64 28.33 -12.26
N GLN A 11 1.61 27.56 -12.64
CA GLN A 11 0.90 26.67 -11.74
C GLN A 11 1.84 25.63 -11.12
N ALA A 12 2.70 25.00 -11.93
CA ALA A 12 3.69 24.04 -11.45
C ALA A 12 4.68 24.67 -10.46
N LYS A 13 5.18 25.89 -10.74
CA LYS A 13 6.07 26.61 -9.82
C LYS A 13 5.38 27.00 -8.51
N VAL A 14 4.17 27.55 -8.57
CA VAL A 14 3.39 27.95 -7.40
C VAL A 14 3.03 26.72 -6.57
N TRP A 15 2.57 25.64 -7.21
CA TRP A 15 2.24 24.39 -6.55
C TRP A 15 3.48 23.74 -5.92
N ARG A 16 4.59 23.61 -6.65
CA ARG A 16 5.86 23.09 -6.10
C ARG A 16 6.42 23.95 -4.97
N SER A 17 6.15 25.26 -4.95
CA SER A 17 6.58 26.14 -3.86
C SER A 17 5.83 25.91 -2.53
N LYS A 18 4.64 25.28 -2.58
CA LYS A 18 3.87 24.89 -1.39
C LYS A 18 4.47 23.68 -0.67
N PHE A 19 5.27 22.89 -1.37
CA PHE A 19 5.93 21.70 -0.87
C PHE A 19 7.43 21.99 -0.76
N SER A 20 8.12 21.39 0.20
CA SER A 20 9.59 21.52 0.22
C SER A 20 10.11 20.94 -1.10
N PRO A 21 10.99 21.64 -1.85
CA PRO A 21 11.56 21.08 -3.07
C PRO A 21 12.17 19.74 -2.70
N SER A 22 11.66 18.67 -3.31
CA SER A 22 12.18 17.34 -3.06
C SER A 22 13.67 17.37 -3.32
N PRO A 23 14.52 16.74 -2.48
CA PRO A 23 15.91 16.54 -2.86
C PRO A 23 15.91 15.94 -4.27
N GLU A 24 16.58 16.61 -5.20
CA GLU A 24 16.78 16.08 -6.53
C GLU A 24 17.55 14.77 -6.37
N LEU A 25 16.98 13.68 -6.87
CA LEU A 25 17.77 12.48 -7.00
C LEU A 25 18.85 12.76 -8.06
N PRO A 26 20.04 12.16 -7.93
CA PRO A 26 21.03 12.19 -8.99
C PRO A 26 20.39 11.72 -10.31
N GLU A 27 20.73 12.38 -11.42
CA GLU A 27 20.18 12.09 -12.75
C GLU A 27 20.28 10.60 -13.13
N GLU A 28 21.34 9.94 -12.66
CA GLU A 28 21.63 8.50 -12.86
C GLU A 28 20.53 7.57 -12.31
N GLU A 29 19.81 7.96 -11.25
CA GLU A 29 18.69 7.18 -10.70
C GLU A 29 17.46 7.20 -11.61
N TYR A 30 17.35 8.16 -12.53
CA TYR A 30 16.30 8.21 -13.54
C TYR A 30 16.58 7.33 -14.76
N GLN A 31 17.84 6.92 -14.98
CA GLN A 31 18.20 6.01 -16.07
C GLN A 31 18.06 4.52 -15.71
N ARG A 32 17.94 4.19 -14.42
CA ARG A 32 17.83 2.81 -13.92
C ARG A 32 16.38 2.30 -13.91
N LYS A 33 16.19 0.97 -13.91
CA LYS A 33 14.89 0.32 -13.61
C LYS A 33 14.30 0.95 -12.34
N PRO A 34 13.05 1.45 -12.36
CA PRO A 34 12.47 2.04 -11.16
C PRO A 34 12.32 1.02 -10.04
N PHE A 35 12.58 1.47 -8.83
CA PHE A 35 12.31 0.71 -7.63
C PHE A 35 10.81 0.72 -7.34
N ILE A 36 10.20 -0.46 -7.27
CA ILE A 36 8.79 -0.63 -6.91
C ILE A 36 8.69 -1.35 -5.56
N PHE A 37 8.07 -0.68 -4.59
CA PHE A 37 7.77 -1.23 -3.28
C PHE A 37 6.25 -1.32 -3.11
N ASP A 38 5.75 -2.52 -2.81
CA ASP A 38 4.33 -2.72 -2.51
C ASP A 38 4.09 -2.72 -0.99
N ILE A 39 3.41 -1.68 -0.49
CA ILE A 39 3.15 -1.54 0.95
C ILE A 39 2.09 -2.51 1.48
N GLU A 40 1.35 -3.24 0.66
CA GLU A 40 0.25 -4.08 1.17
C GLU A 40 0.04 -5.31 0.31
N THR A 41 0.51 -6.44 0.80
CA THR A 41 0.31 -7.75 0.15
C THR A 41 0.09 -8.83 1.18
N HIS A 42 -0.50 -9.96 0.80
CA HIS A 42 -0.82 -11.05 1.72
C HIS A 42 -0.40 -12.42 1.16
N VAL A 43 0.25 -13.20 2.01
CA VAL A 43 0.09 -14.67 1.97
C VAL A 43 -1.17 -14.99 2.76
N TRP A 44 -1.95 -16.00 2.39
CA TRP A 44 -3.09 -16.38 3.23
C TRP A 44 -3.55 -17.82 3.10
N ASP A 45 -4.21 -18.32 4.15
CA ASP A 45 -4.83 -19.63 4.26
C ASP A 45 -6.32 -19.55 4.63
N GLY A 46 -7.14 -19.47 3.59
CA GLY A 46 -8.59 -19.50 3.67
C GLY A 46 -9.21 -20.90 3.58
N ARG A 47 -8.46 -21.99 3.74
CA ARG A 47 -9.00 -23.37 3.57
C ARG A 47 -10.13 -23.73 4.54
N HIS A 48 -10.25 -22.98 5.64
CA HIS A 48 -11.32 -23.10 6.62
C HIS A 48 -12.59 -22.31 6.27
N ARG A 49 -12.63 -21.62 5.11
CA ARG A 49 -13.75 -20.79 4.64
C ARG A 49 -15.11 -21.47 4.68
N SER A 50 -15.18 -22.77 4.40
CA SER A 50 -16.44 -23.55 4.43
C SER A 50 -17.11 -23.57 5.81
N ARG A 51 -16.36 -23.26 6.88
CA ARG A 51 -16.84 -23.17 8.26
C ARG A 51 -17.15 -21.73 8.70
N VAL A 52 -16.82 -20.74 7.87
CA VAL A 52 -16.93 -19.30 8.19
C VAL A 52 -17.62 -18.59 7.02
N PRO A 53 -18.96 -18.49 7.00
CA PRO A 53 -19.71 -17.93 5.87
C PRO A 53 -19.23 -16.55 5.41
N LEU A 54 -18.88 -15.67 6.35
CA LEU A 54 -18.38 -14.33 6.03
C LEU A 54 -17.03 -14.36 5.29
N LEU A 55 -16.15 -15.31 5.64
CA LEU A 55 -14.88 -15.52 4.94
C LEU A 55 -15.13 -16.11 3.56
N ASP A 56 -16.07 -17.05 3.43
CA ASP A 56 -16.42 -17.65 2.15
C ASP A 56 -17.00 -16.62 1.16
N ASP A 57 -17.91 -15.76 1.62
CA ASP A 57 -18.46 -14.66 0.82
C ASP A 57 -17.38 -13.65 0.43
N PHE A 58 -16.48 -13.33 1.35
CA PHE A 58 -15.34 -12.45 1.07
C PHE A 58 -14.46 -13.04 -0.03
N LEU A 59 -14.01 -14.30 0.11
CA LEU A 59 -13.13 -14.95 -0.86
C LEU A 59 -13.82 -15.11 -2.22
N LYS A 60 -15.10 -15.52 -2.28
CA LYS A 60 -15.87 -15.56 -3.54
C LYS A 60 -15.85 -14.22 -4.26
N GLY A 61 -16.05 -13.13 -3.51
CA GLY A 61 -16.00 -11.78 -4.05
C GLY A 61 -14.61 -11.42 -4.60
N VAL A 62 -13.54 -11.82 -3.91
CA VAL A 62 -12.15 -11.61 -4.38
C VAL A 62 -11.87 -12.44 -5.63
N GLU A 63 -12.21 -13.72 -5.62
CA GLU A 63 -11.99 -14.68 -6.72
C GLU A 63 -12.64 -14.20 -8.02
N LEU A 64 -13.89 -13.72 -7.96
CA LEU A 64 -14.58 -13.15 -9.12
C LEU A 64 -13.87 -11.91 -9.67
N ARG A 65 -13.35 -11.03 -8.81
CA ARG A 65 -12.60 -9.85 -9.24
C ARG A 65 -11.27 -10.24 -9.88
N VAL A 66 -10.50 -11.12 -9.24
CA VAL A 66 -9.17 -11.51 -9.70
C VAL A 66 -9.23 -12.35 -10.98
N ALA A 67 -10.20 -13.27 -11.11
CA ALA A 67 -10.42 -14.04 -12.33
C ALA A 67 -10.57 -13.12 -13.55
N TRP A 68 -11.33 -12.03 -13.39
CA TRP A 68 -11.50 -11.03 -14.44
C TRP A 68 -10.15 -10.40 -14.87
N TYR A 69 -9.30 -9.97 -13.93
CA TYR A 69 -7.98 -9.40 -14.25
C TYR A 69 -7.03 -10.41 -14.89
N ARG A 70 -7.13 -11.68 -14.50
CA ARG A 70 -6.35 -12.75 -15.15
C ARG A 70 -6.86 -13.08 -16.55
N MET A 71 -8.07 -12.64 -16.89
CA MET A 71 -8.84 -13.06 -18.06
C MET A 71 -9.15 -14.55 -18.02
N GLU A 72 -9.41 -15.06 -16.82
CA GLU A 72 -9.76 -16.44 -16.51
C GLU A 72 -11.25 -16.52 -16.14
N LYS A 73 -11.88 -17.69 -16.34
CA LYS A 73 -13.28 -17.90 -15.94
C LYS A 73 -13.43 -17.97 -14.42
N GLU A 74 -12.47 -18.60 -13.77
CA GLU A 74 -12.45 -18.88 -12.34
C GLU A 74 -11.01 -18.73 -11.84
N CYS A 75 -10.87 -18.33 -10.59
CA CYS A 75 -9.59 -18.25 -9.90
C CYS A 75 -9.78 -18.85 -8.50
N ASP A 76 -8.93 -19.78 -8.11
CA ASP A 76 -8.89 -20.27 -6.73
C ASP A 76 -7.91 -19.40 -5.94
N LEU A 77 -8.43 -18.67 -4.96
CA LEU A 77 -7.64 -17.90 -4.01
C LEU A 77 -7.84 -18.42 -2.59
N THR A 78 -8.27 -19.66 -2.43
CA THR A 78 -8.48 -20.26 -1.10
C THR A 78 -7.18 -20.36 -0.31
N HIS A 79 -6.05 -20.62 -0.98
CA HIS A 79 -4.74 -20.71 -0.33
C HIS A 79 -3.66 -20.09 -1.22
N ILE A 80 -2.98 -19.09 -0.69
CA ILE A 80 -1.86 -18.40 -1.31
C ILE A 80 -0.61 -18.81 -0.57
N THR A 81 0.02 -19.88 -1.07
CA THR A 81 1.29 -20.37 -0.54
C THR A 81 2.41 -19.36 -0.77
N LEU A 82 3.50 -19.49 0.00
CA LEU A 82 4.69 -18.67 -0.22
C LEU A 82 5.21 -18.80 -1.66
N ASP A 83 5.28 -20.00 -2.24
CA ASP A 83 5.77 -20.18 -3.61
C ASP A 83 4.92 -19.45 -4.65
N ARG A 84 3.59 -19.53 -4.50
CA ARG A 84 2.66 -18.81 -5.37
C ARG A 84 2.82 -17.30 -5.20
N TYR A 85 2.87 -16.85 -3.94
CA TYR A 85 3.10 -15.45 -3.60
C TYR A 85 4.38 -14.91 -4.25
N MET A 86 5.52 -15.58 -4.05
CA MET A 86 6.81 -15.16 -4.58
C MET A 86 6.82 -15.11 -6.11
N ARG A 87 6.22 -16.12 -6.76
CA ARG A 87 6.09 -16.15 -8.22
C ARG A 87 5.27 -14.97 -8.71
N GLU A 88 4.08 -14.76 -8.18
CA GLU A 88 3.19 -13.72 -8.67
C GLU A 88 3.71 -12.31 -8.38
N LEU A 89 4.35 -12.09 -7.21
CA LEU A 89 4.91 -10.79 -6.85
C LEU A 89 6.19 -10.47 -7.62
N TYR A 90 7.15 -11.40 -7.66
CA TYR A 90 8.53 -11.07 -8.07
C TYR A 90 8.93 -11.65 -9.42
N VAL A 91 8.14 -12.58 -9.97
CA VAL A 91 8.36 -13.15 -11.32
C VAL A 91 7.36 -12.56 -12.30
N GLU A 92 6.08 -12.56 -11.92
CA GLU A 92 4.99 -12.11 -12.79
C GLU A 92 4.63 -10.62 -12.64
N SER A 93 5.43 -9.87 -11.86
CA SER A 93 5.32 -8.42 -11.76
C SER A 93 6.67 -7.73 -11.66
N GLU A 94 6.70 -6.42 -11.93
CA GLU A 94 7.90 -5.59 -11.80
C GLU A 94 8.25 -5.22 -10.34
N CYS A 95 7.48 -5.69 -9.35
CA CYS A 95 7.70 -5.44 -7.92
C CYS A 95 9.10 -5.90 -7.47
N ASP A 96 9.78 -5.07 -6.69
CA ASP A 96 11.13 -5.39 -6.17
C ASP A 96 11.06 -5.86 -4.72
N MET A 97 10.20 -5.24 -3.91
CA MET A 97 10.03 -5.52 -2.48
C MET A 97 8.60 -5.29 -2.03
N ALA A 98 8.19 -5.93 -0.93
CA ALA A 98 6.86 -5.71 -0.37
C ALA A 98 6.78 -5.88 1.15
N PHE A 99 5.76 -5.26 1.73
CA PHE A 99 5.22 -5.70 3.01
C PHE A 99 4.35 -6.94 2.83
N VAL A 100 4.67 -8.00 3.57
CA VAL A 100 3.82 -9.19 3.70
C VAL A 100 2.97 -9.02 4.96
N CYS A 101 1.72 -8.63 4.77
CA CYS A 101 0.80 -8.18 5.79
C CYS A 101 -0.02 -9.33 6.37
N SER A 102 0.01 -9.45 7.70
CA SER A 102 -0.97 -10.26 8.42
C SER A 102 -2.37 -9.66 8.27
N LEU A 103 -3.38 -10.53 8.31
CA LEU A 103 -4.77 -10.17 8.03
C LEU A 103 -5.70 -10.91 8.99
N GLN A 104 -6.34 -10.14 9.87
CA GLN A 104 -7.30 -10.67 10.83
C GLN A 104 -8.58 -11.14 10.12
N SER A 105 -9.05 -12.33 10.49
CA SER A 105 -10.42 -12.77 10.21
C SER A 105 -11.41 -11.79 10.86
N PHE A 106 -12.57 -11.55 10.23
CA PHE A 106 -13.55 -10.52 10.63
C PHE A 106 -14.28 -10.74 11.99
N GLY A 107 -13.56 -11.06 13.07
CA GLY A 107 -14.08 -11.34 14.42
C GLY A 107 -13.01 -11.67 15.47
N VAL A 108 -13.42 -11.85 16.74
CA VAL A 108 -12.54 -12.33 17.82
C VAL A 108 -12.23 -13.80 17.62
N ARG A 109 -10.93 -14.13 17.55
CA ARG A 109 -10.38 -15.48 17.41
C ARG A 109 -11.07 -16.47 18.35
N LYS A 110 -11.79 -17.44 17.79
CA LYS A 110 -12.16 -18.69 18.46
C LYS A 110 -11.02 -19.70 18.32
N PRO A 111 -10.33 -20.10 19.40
CA PRO A 111 -9.15 -20.98 19.34
C PRO A 111 -9.37 -22.30 18.59
N GLU A 112 -10.59 -22.81 18.63
CA GLU A 112 -10.97 -24.13 18.08
C GLU A 112 -11.30 -24.11 16.58
N ILE A 113 -11.55 -22.93 15.99
CA ILE A 113 -12.12 -22.80 14.63
C ILE A 113 -11.44 -21.71 13.78
N GLU A 114 -10.87 -20.67 14.41
CA GLU A 114 -10.42 -19.45 13.71
C GLU A 114 -8.90 -19.30 13.79
N ARG A 115 -8.23 -19.62 12.69
CA ARG A 115 -6.94 -19.01 12.34
C ARG A 115 -7.21 -17.66 11.68
N TYR A 116 -6.24 -16.77 11.74
CA TYR A 116 -6.26 -15.59 10.87
C TYR A 116 -6.12 -16.02 9.41
N ILE A 117 -6.60 -15.18 8.49
CA ILE A 117 -6.45 -15.43 7.06
C ILE A 117 -4.94 -15.41 6.74
N ALA A 118 -4.20 -14.44 7.30
CA ALA A 118 -2.74 -14.39 7.25
C ALA A 118 -2.17 -14.23 8.68
N GLU A 119 -1.50 -15.27 9.18
CA GLU A 119 -0.91 -15.29 10.53
C GLU A 119 0.45 -14.57 10.57
N PRO A 120 0.83 -13.94 11.70
CA PRO A 120 2.17 -13.38 11.90
C PRO A 120 3.31 -14.38 11.64
N GLU A 121 3.13 -15.66 11.99
CA GLU A 121 4.10 -16.71 11.74
C GLU A 121 4.31 -16.97 10.24
N ASP A 122 3.24 -16.93 9.43
CA ASP A 122 3.31 -17.18 8.00
C ASP A 122 4.01 -16.03 7.27
N VAL A 123 3.71 -14.78 7.65
CA VAL A 123 4.40 -13.61 7.07
C VAL A 123 5.86 -13.51 7.52
N ALA A 124 6.16 -13.89 8.77
CA ALA A 124 7.54 -13.99 9.25
C ALA A 124 8.33 -15.09 8.54
N ALA A 125 7.68 -16.20 8.18
CA ALA A 125 8.30 -17.23 7.33
C ALA A 125 8.63 -16.69 5.94
N ALA A 126 7.76 -15.88 5.34
CA ALA A 126 8.02 -15.21 4.06
C ALA A 126 9.22 -14.25 4.13
N GLN A 127 9.33 -13.45 5.20
CA GLN A 127 10.50 -12.60 5.46
C GLN A 127 11.77 -13.45 5.65
N LYS A 128 11.71 -14.51 6.44
CA LYS A 128 12.88 -15.36 6.73
C LYS A 128 13.40 -16.06 5.46
N ALA A 129 12.50 -16.51 4.59
CA ALA A 129 12.87 -17.17 3.34
C ALA A 129 13.54 -16.19 2.36
N TYR A 130 13.04 -14.95 2.27
CA TYR A 130 13.51 -13.96 1.30
C TYR A 130 13.64 -12.56 1.91
N PRO A 131 14.61 -12.34 2.82
CA PRO A 131 14.70 -11.15 3.67
C PRO A 131 15.07 -9.86 2.91
N HIS A 132 15.56 -9.98 1.69
CA HIS A 132 15.83 -8.82 0.83
C HIS A 132 14.63 -8.40 -0.03
N ARG A 133 13.58 -9.21 -0.10
CA ARG A 133 12.36 -8.89 -0.85
C ARG A 133 11.15 -8.63 0.06
N ASN A 134 11.04 -9.40 1.14
CA ASN A 134 9.87 -9.38 2.01
C ASN A 134 10.20 -8.74 3.37
N ILE A 135 9.34 -7.84 3.80
CA ILE A 135 9.31 -7.34 5.18
C ILE A 135 7.97 -7.76 5.81
N ALA A 136 8.03 -8.52 6.89
CA ALA A 136 6.84 -9.00 7.59
C ALA A 136 6.16 -7.86 8.33
N ALA A 137 4.87 -7.67 8.07
CA ALA A 137 4.01 -6.76 8.79
C ALA A 137 3.02 -7.57 9.64
N GLY A 138 3.17 -7.49 10.96
CA GLY A 138 2.36 -8.23 11.92
C GLY A 138 1.08 -7.51 12.30
N LEU A 139 0.43 -8.02 13.34
CA LEU A 139 -0.84 -7.50 13.81
C LEU A 139 -0.66 -6.66 15.08
N ILE A 140 -1.28 -5.50 15.09
CA ILE A 140 -1.64 -4.82 16.33
C ILE A 140 -3.15 -4.95 16.47
N ALA A 141 -3.58 -5.47 17.61
CA ALA A 141 -4.97 -5.43 18.02
C ALA A 141 -5.05 -4.60 19.31
N PRO A 142 -5.19 -3.26 19.21
CA PRO A 142 -5.17 -2.35 20.35
C PRO A 142 -6.21 -2.64 21.43
N VAL A 143 -7.19 -3.51 21.17
CA VAL A 143 -8.28 -3.82 22.10
C VAL A 143 -8.48 -5.33 22.30
N ILE A 144 -7.42 -6.11 22.10
CA ILE A 144 -7.25 -7.34 22.89
C ILE A 144 -6.62 -6.91 24.23
N ALA A 145 -7.51 -6.44 25.11
CA ALA A 145 -7.39 -6.41 26.57
C ALA A 145 -6.02 -6.07 27.21
N GLY A 146 -5.57 -4.81 27.15
CA GLY A 146 -4.50 -4.33 28.06
C GLY A 146 -3.14 -4.99 27.81
N ASP A 147 -2.49 -5.47 28.88
CA ASP A 147 -1.12 -6.02 28.85
C ASP A 147 -0.96 -7.16 27.81
N GLU A 148 -2.00 -7.94 27.53
CA GLU A 148 -1.98 -9.03 26.54
C GLU A 148 -1.64 -8.54 25.12
N GLY A 149 -2.12 -7.35 24.73
CA GLY A 149 -1.81 -6.76 23.43
C GLY A 149 -0.34 -6.37 23.31
N ILE A 150 0.23 -5.84 24.40
CA ILE A 150 1.66 -5.50 24.50
C ILE A 150 2.51 -6.78 24.48
N GLU A 151 2.13 -7.80 25.23
CA GLU A 151 2.81 -9.10 25.22
C GLU A 151 2.80 -9.73 23.83
N TYR A 152 1.70 -9.62 23.08
CA TYR A 152 1.62 -10.15 21.73
C TYR A 152 2.49 -9.38 20.73
N ILE A 153 2.60 -8.06 20.89
CA ILE A 153 3.56 -7.22 20.15
C ILE A 153 4.99 -7.67 20.48
N GLU A 154 5.33 -7.82 21.76
CA GLU A 154 6.65 -8.26 22.20
C GLU A 154 7.00 -9.66 21.67
N TYR A 155 6.03 -10.58 21.65
CA TYR A 155 6.19 -11.89 21.03
C TYR A 155 6.52 -11.76 19.54
N GLN A 156 5.75 -11.00 18.77
CA GLN A 156 5.97 -10.83 17.33
C GLN A 156 7.35 -10.19 17.05
N VAL A 157 7.75 -9.17 17.81
CA VAL A 157 9.07 -8.55 17.64
C VAL A 157 10.19 -9.52 18.02
N ARG A 158 10.16 -10.07 19.25
CA ARG A 158 11.28 -10.82 19.81
C ARG A 158 11.41 -12.24 19.24
N ARG A 159 10.30 -12.88 18.88
CA ARG A 159 10.29 -14.26 18.38
C ARG A 159 10.22 -14.35 16.86
N LEU A 160 9.47 -13.45 16.22
CA LEU A 160 9.25 -13.51 14.77
C LEU A 160 10.09 -12.48 14.00
N GLY A 161 10.70 -11.50 14.69
CA GLY A 161 11.50 -10.45 14.05
C GLY A 161 10.66 -9.43 13.27
N ILE A 162 9.39 -9.28 13.62
CA ILE A 162 8.46 -8.34 12.99
C ILE A 162 8.71 -6.93 13.55
N ARG A 163 8.76 -5.93 12.67
CA ARG A 163 8.97 -4.52 13.04
C ARG A 163 8.00 -3.55 12.34
N VAL A 164 7.06 -4.09 11.57
CA VAL A 164 6.03 -3.35 10.82
C VAL A 164 4.68 -3.91 11.23
N TRP A 165 3.65 -3.07 11.22
CA TRP A 165 2.31 -3.43 11.67
C TRP A 165 1.30 -3.11 10.61
N SER A 166 0.54 -4.10 10.14
CA SER A 166 -0.47 -3.94 9.11
C SER A 166 -1.88 -4.00 9.66
N GLU A 167 -2.81 -3.44 8.89
CA GLU A 167 -4.24 -3.67 9.07
C GLU A 167 -4.72 -3.30 10.48
N THR A 168 -4.18 -2.21 11.04
CA THR A 168 -4.61 -1.69 12.34
C THR A 168 -5.95 -0.99 12.17
N TYR A 169 -7.03 -1.78 12.11
CA TYR A 169 -8.39 -1.28 12.10
C TYR A 169 -8.66 -0.56 13.40
N ASN A 170 -9.22 0.64 13.41
CA ASN A 170 -9.57 1.35 14.66
C ASN A 170 -10.84 0.80 15.34
N TYR A 171 -11.22 -0.45 15.05
CA TYR A 171 -12.36 -1.14 15.64
C TYR A 171 -12.12 -2.65 15.77
N VAL A 172 -12.74 -3.25 16.78
CA VAL A 172 -12.84 -4.72 16.94
C VAL A 172 -14.30 -5.10 17.05
N ARG A 173 -14.70 -6.13 16.30
CA ARG A 173 -16.02 -6.76 16.46
C ARG A 173 -15.97 -7.76 17.61
N ARG A 174 -16.92 -7.68 18.53
CA ARG A 174 -17.18 -8.65 19.61
C ARG A 174 -18.48 -9.39 19.31
N PRO A 175 -18.44 -10.52 18.57
CA PRO A 175 -19.65 -11.21 18.11
C PRO A 175 -20.58 -11.63 19.25
N ASN A 176 -20.01 -11.99 20.40
CA ASN A 176 -20.71 -12.47 21.58
C ASN A 176 -21.11 -11.36 22.57
N ALA A 177 -20.78 -10.09 22.30
CA ALA A 177 -21.17 -9.00 23.18
C ALA A 177 -22.66 -8.64 23.02
N PRO A 178 -23.28 -8.03 24.06
CA PRO A 178 -24.64 -7.51 23.99
C PRO A 178 -24.84 -6.59 22.78
N ARG A 179 -26.08 -6.54 22.25
CA ARG A 179 -26.43 -5.65 21.14
C ARG A 179 -26.11 -4.20 21.55
N GLY A 180 -25.24 -3.52 20.77
CA GLY A 180 -24.70 -2.20 21.11
C GLY A 180 -23.24 -2.19 21.63
N GLN A 181 -22.70 -3.33 22.04
CA GLN A 181 -21.29 -3.50 22.47
C GLN A 181 -20.49 -4.42 21.53
N ARG A 182 -21.10 -4.80 20.40
CA ARG A 182 -20.51 -5.70 19.40
C ARG A 182 -19.41 -5.07 18.57
N VAL A 183 -19.18 -3.77 18.69
CA VAL A 183 -18.09 -3.05 18.06
C VAL A 183 -17.47 -2.16 19.13
N VAL A 184 -16.16 -2.28 19.31
CA VAL A 184 -15.37 -1.37 20.16
C VAL A 184 -14.43 -0.61 19.25
N ASN A 185 -14.55 0.71 19.26
CA ASN A 185 -13.69 1.60 18.51
C ASN A 185 -12.68 2.27 19.42
N TRP A 186 -11.61 2.78 18.82
CA TRP A 186 -10.64 3.63 19.49
C TRP A 186 -10.10 4.68 18.53
N ARG A 187 -9.32 5.60 19.09
CA ARG A 187 -8.62 6.65 18.37
C ARG A 187 -7.13 6.52 18.63
N TYR A 188 -6.33 6.93 17.65
CA TYR A 188 -4.87 6.92 17.78
C TYR A 188 -4.35 7.93 18.82
N ASP A 189 -5.14 8.95 19.15
CA ASP A 189 -4.87 9.95 20.19
C ASP A 189 -5.37 9.56 21.59
N ASP A 190 -5.82 8.30 21.79
CA ASP A 190 -6.23 7.82 23.12
C ASP A 190 -5.02 7.56 24.01
N GLU A 191 -4.70 8.54 24.86
CA GLU A 191 -3.55 8.50 25.78
C GLU A 191 -3.57 7.31 26.74
N LYS A 192 -4.75 6.79 27.07
CA LYS A 192 -4.87 5.71 28.07
C LYS A 192 -4.77 4.33 27.44
N ARG A 193 -5.27 4.18 26.22
CA ARG A 193 -5.41 2.86 25.56
C ARG A 193 -4.39 2.64 24.46
N VAL A 194 -4.05 3.68 23.71
CA VAL A 194 -3.23 3.55 22.49
C VAL A 194 -1.80 4.04 22.73
N TYR A 195 -1.58 5.09 23.50
CA TYR A 195 -0.21 5.58 23.74
C TYR A 195 0.72 4.53 24.37
N PRO A 196 0.29 3.71 25.36
CA PRO A 196 1.15 2.64 25.87
C PRO A 196 1.61 1.66 24.78
N ILE A 197 0.78 1.42 23.77
CA ILE A 197 1.16 0.61 22.60
C ILE A 197 2.18 1.36 21.75
N LEU A 198 1.91 2.63 21.41
CA LEU A 198 2.83 3.44 20.59
C LEU A 198 4.20 3.60 21.26
N GLU A 199 4.23 3.87 22.57
CA GLU A 199 5.46 3.90 23.40
C GLU A 199 6.22 2.57 23.31
N LYS A 200 5.50 1.45 23.43
CA LYS A 200 6.10 0.11 23.29
C LYS A 200 6.70 -0.11 21.90
N LEU A 201 6.05 0.36 20.84
CA LEU A 201 6.59 0.26 19.47
C LEU A 201 7.88 1.06 19.30
N VAL A 202 7.96 2.25 19.92
CA VAL A 202 9.20 3.04 19.97
C VAL A 202 10.29 2.28 20.73
N GLU A 203 9.99 1.77 21.92
CA GLU A 203 10.93 0.98 22.75
C GLU A 203 11.50 -0.23 21.99
N LEU A 204 10.64 -0.95 21.28
CA LEU A 204 11.01 -2.15 20.53
C LEU A 204 11.65 -1.87 19.16
N ASN A 205 11.79 -0.60 18.78
CA ASN A 205 12.24 -0.18 17.45
C ASN A 205 11.42 -0.84 16.33
N ALA A 206 10.09 -0.83 16.46
CA ALA A 206 9.12 -1.39 15.50
C ALA A 206 8.21 -0.28 14.94
N PRO A 207 8.74 0.65 14.12
CA PRO A 207 8.22 2.01 14.05
C PRO A 207 7.16 2.25 12.98
N ILE A 208 6.89 1.29 12.09
CA ILE A 208 6.01 1.51 10.94
C ILE A 208 4.63 0.92 11.23
N LEU A 209 3.61 1.78 11.30
CA LEU A 209 2.22 1.40 11.45
C LEU A 209 1.45 1.71 10.17
N CYS A 210 0.81 0.69 9.61
CA CYS A 210 -0.05 0.80 8.46
C CYS A 210 -1.52 0.64 8.87
N LEU A 211 -2.30 1.69 8.63
CA LEU A 211 -3.61 1.89 9.24
C LEU A 211 -4.71 1.62 8.22
N SER A 212 -5.61 0.70 8.57
CA SER A 212 -6.82 0.44 7.79
C SER A 212 -7.97 1.26 8.35
N GLY A 213 -8.54 2.08 7.46
CA GLY A 213 -9.39 3.20 7.83
C GLY A 213 -10.66 2.86 8.59
N PRO A 214 -11.28 3.90 9.17
CA PRO A 214 -12.29 3.67 10.16
C PRO A 214 -13.62 3.25 9.54
N ARG A 215 -14.33 2.32 10.20
CA ARG A 215 -15.58 1.77 9.65
C ARG A 215 -16.73 2.76 9.86
N PRO A 216 -17.55 3.05 8.83
CA PRO A 216 -18.70 3.93 9.01
C PRO A 216 -19.73 3.35 9.99
N GLY A 217 -20.23 4.16 10.93
CA GLY A 217 -21.40 3.82 11.74
C GLY A 217 -21.46 4.24 13.22
N ASP A 218 -20.43 4.89 13.77
CA ASP A 218 -20.32 5.14 15.24
C ASP A 218 -19.97 6.59 15.66
N GLY A 219 -19.82 7.50 14.70
CA GLY A 219 -19.88 8.94 14.94
C GLY A 219 -18.57 9.67 15.31
N ARG A 220 -17.40 9.02 15.34
CA ARG A 220 -16.08 9.69 15.56
C ARG A 220 -14.91 9.03 14.83
N CYS A 221 -15.10 8.78 13.55
CA CYS A 221 -14.21 7.96 12.75
C CYS A 221 -13.66 8.80 11.58
N ASP A 222 -12.68 9.68 11.85
CA ASP A 222 -11.88 10.34 10.81
C ASP A 222 -10.38 10.19 11.16
N TRP A 223 -9.49 10.77 10.36
CA TRP A 223 -8.04 10.66 10.56
C TRP A 223 -7.43 11.81 11.38
N SER A 224 -8.25 12.60 12.08
CA SER A 224 -7.77 13.72 12.90
C SER A 224 -6.97 13.26 14.13
N ASP A 225 -7.25 12.06 14.64
CA ASP A 225 -6.50 11.45 15.73
C ASP A 225 -5.07 11.10 15.34
N VAL A 226 -4.87 10.63 14.10
CA VAL A 226 -3.53 10.33 13.57
C VAL A 226 -2.67 11.59 13.49
N ASP A 227 -3.24 12.77 13.20
CA ASP A 227 -2.49 14.04 13.26
C ASP A 227 -1.92 14.30 14.67
N ILE A 228 -2.74 14.11 15.71
CA ILE A 228 -2.31 14.33 17.09
C ILE A 228 -1.28 13.26 17.51
N ALA A 229 -1.56 11.99 17.23
CA ALA A 229 -0.65 10.89 17.55
C ALA A 229 0.71 11.04 16.85
N ALA A 230 0.72 11.43 15.58
CA ALA A 230 1.94 11.62 14.80
C ALA A 230 2.85 12.72 15.35
N LYS A 231 2.27 13.79 15.92
CA LYS A 231 3.01 14.86 16.61
C LYS A 231 3.62 14.40 17.93
N ASN A 232 2.92 13.55 18.67
CA ASN A 232 3.38 13.04 19.95
C ASN A 232 4.39 11.90 19.81
N PHE A 233 4.39 11.18 18.68
CA PHE A 233 5.30 10.07 18.40
C PHE A 233 6.05 10.26 17.06
N PRO A 234 6.93 11.29 16.95
CA PRO A 234 7.68 11.58 15.71
C PRO A 234 8.64 10.46 15.26
N GLU A 235 8.97 9.53 16.16
CA GLU A 235 9.78 8.33 15.93
C GLU A 235 9.03 7.29 15.11
N LEU A 236 7.69 7.25 15.21
CA LEU A 236 6.85 6.32 14.46
C LEU A 236 6.54 6.88 13.07
N THR A 237 6.29 6.00 12.10
CA THR A 237 5.75 6.33 10.78
C THR A 237 4.35 5.73 10.65
N PHE A 238 3.39 6.57 10.28
CA PHE A 238 2.00 6.17 10.03
C PHE A 238 1.72 6.17 8.53
N ILE A 239 1.24 5.06 8.00
CA ILE A 239 0.85 4.90 6.59
C ILE A 239 -0.64 4.63 6.55
N ILE A 240 -1.41 5.61 6.09
CA ILE A 240 -2.87 5.51 5.99
C ILE A 240 -3.23 4.81 4.68
N TYR A 241 -3.72 3.57 4.74
CA TYR A 241 -4.03 2.79 3.54
C TYR A 241 -5.25 3.31 2.77
N HIS A 242 -5.30 2.92 1.49
CA HIS A 242 -6.41 3.12 0.55
C HIS A 242 -6.90 4.57 0.44
N PHE A 243 -5.95 5.50 0.37
CA PHE A 243 -6.22 6.94 0.37
C PHE A 243 -7.04 7.43 1.58
N GLY A 244 -7.06 6.69 2.69
CA GLY A 244 -7.88 7.02 3.86
C GLY A 244 -9.37 6.69 3.68
N GLY A 245 -9.74 5.92 2.66
CA GLY A 245 -11.09 5.44 2.43
C GLY A 245 -12.11 6.57 2.24
N ILE A 246 -13.25 6.49 2.94
CA ILE A 246 -14.30 7.50 2.84
C ILE A 246 -13.90 8.84 3.50
N TYR A 247 -12.87 8.86 4.34
CA TYR A 247 -12.39 10.03 5.07
C TYR A 247 -11.11 10.63 4.48
N TYR A 248 -10.88 10.41 3.18
CA TYR A 248 -9.64 10.76 2.47
C TYR A 248 -9.15 12.21 2.66
N LYS A 249 -10.07 13.18 2.82
CA LYS A 249 -9.69 14.58 3.06
C LYS A 249 -8.95 14.75 4.39
N SER A 250 -9.47 14.14 5.46
CA SER A 250 -8.80 14.17 6.76
C SER A 250 -7.47 13.43 6.73
N ALA A 251 -7.35 12.34 5.97
CA ALA A 251 -6.08 11.66 5.74
C ALA A 251 -5.07 12.55 5.00
N ALA A 252 -5.52 13.24 3.95
CA ALA A 252 -4.70 14.20 3.20
C ALA A 252 -4.16 15.30 4.12
N HIS A 253 -5.01 15.89 4.96
CA HIS A 253 -4.58 16.92 5.91
C HIS A 253 -3.63 16.38 6.99
N ALA A 254 -3.88 15.18 7.53
CA ALA A 254 -2.98 14.54 8.49
C ALA A 254 -1.60 14.28 7.87
N ALA A 255 -1.55 13.77 6.63
CA ALA A 255 -0.30 13.54 5.91
C ALA A 255 0.47 14.84 5.59
N ALA A 256 -0.24 15.87 5.12
CA ALA A 256 0.37 17.17 4.82
C ALA A 256 0.92 17.87 6.07
N SER A 257 0.25 17.69 7.22
CA SER A 257 0.62 18.38 8.46
C SER A 257 1.77 17.73 9.23
N ASN A 258 2.11 16.47 8.91
CA ASN A 258 3.06 15.67 9.70
C ASN A 258 4.15 15.05 8.85
N LYS A 259 5.41 15.16 9.26
CA LYS A 259 6.56 14.60 8.50
C LYS A 259 6.51 13.07 8.42
N ASN A 260 5.92 12.42 9.41
CA ASN A 260 5.88 10.96 9.59
C ASN A 260 4.52 10.32 9.25
N VAL A 261 3.62 11.05 8.60
CA VAL A 261 2.36 10.49 8.08
C VAL A 261 2.41 10.46 6.55
N PHE A 262 2.04 9.32 5.98
CA PHE A 262 2.00 9.03 4.54
C PHE A 262 0.66 8.39 4.17
N ILE A 263 0.34 8.41 2.89
CA ILE A 263 -0.91 7.90 2.32
C ILE A 263 -0.60 6.78 1.36
N GLY A 264 -1.22 5.63 1.61
CA GLY A 264 -1.21 4.49 0.74
C GLY A 264 -2.08 4.70 -0.49
N TRP A 265 -1.46 4.78 -1.66
CA TRP A 265 -2.11 4.60 -2.96
C TRP A 265 -2.35 3.10 -3.20
N ASN A 266 -3.17 2.50 -2.33
CA ASN A 266 -3.64 1.13 -2.51
C ASN A 266 -4.81 1.17 -3.50
N VAL A 267 -4.74 0.43 -4.61
CA VAL A 267 -5.80 0.42 -5.63
C VAL A 267 -6.97 -0.48 -5.19
N LYS A 268 -7.44 -0.27 -3.96
CA LYS A 268 -8.57 -1.01 -3.39
C LYS A 268 -9.86 -0.62 -4.09
N HIS A 269 -10.68 -1.63 -4.39
CA HIS A 269 -12.03 -1.53 -4.98
C HIS A 269 -12.15 -1.29 -6.49
N ASP A 270 -11.13 -1.61 -7.30
CA ASP A 270 -11.21 -1.46 -8.77
C ASP A 270 -11.89 -0.14 -9.21
N PRO A 271 -11.51 0.99 -8.61
CA PRO A 271 -12.30 2.21 -8.73
C PRO A 271 -12.15 2.80 -10.13
N LEU A 272 -11.12 2.41 -10.89
CA LEU A 272 -10.91 2.81 -12.28
C LEU A 272 -11.72 2.01 -13.30
N ARG A 273 -12.25 0.82 -12.94
CA ARG A 273 -13.25 0.10 -13.75
C ARG A 273 -14.67 0.49 -13.38
N SER A 274 -14.93 0.71 -12.09
CA SER A 274 -16.30 0.86 -11.58
C SER A 274 -16.76 2.32 -11.47
N VAL A 275 -15.88 3.25 -11.07
CA VAL A 275 -16.21 4.67 -10.86
C VAL A 275 -15.00 5.60 -11.09
N PRO A 276 -14.38 5.57 -12.29
CA PRO A 276 -13.07 6.19 -12.53
C PRO A 276 -13.06 7.68 -12.20
N GLU A 277 -14.13 8.42 -12.47
CA GLU A 277 -14.21 9.86 -12.24
C GLU A 277 -14.10 10.20 -10.76
N ARG A 278 -14.78 9.45 -9.88
CA ARG A 278 -14.71 9.68 -8.43
C ARG A 278 -13.33 9.38 -7.88
N TYR A 279 -12.66 8.38 -8.44
CA TYR A 279 -11.31 8.05 -8.02
C TYR A 279 -10.29 9.10 -8.43
N ILE A 280 -10.33 9.49 -9.72
CA ILE A 280 -9.44 10.51 -10.28
C ILE A 280 -9.63 11.83 -9.53
N GLU A 281 -10.87 12.24 -9.26
CA GLU A 281 -11.19 13.42 -8.48
C GLU A 281 -10.57 13.37 -7.08
N ARG A 282 -10.76 12.27 -6.35
CA ARG A 282 -10.19 12.09 -5.00
C ARG A 282 -8.67 12.11 -5.03
N PHE A 283 -8.05 11.41 -5.98
CA PHE A 283 -6.61 11.41 -6.12
C PHE A 283 -6.10 12.82 -6.47
N GLY A 284 -6.79 13.56 -7.33
CA GLY A 284 -6.46 14.95 -7.65
C GLY A 284 -6.48 15.85 -6.41
N GLU A 285 -7.52 15.76 -5.58
CA GLU A 285 -7.61 16.54 -4.34
C GLU A 285 -6.53 16.15 -3.31
N ILE A 286 -6.28 14.84 -3.12
CA ILE A 286 -5.21 14.36 -2.23
C ILE A 286 -3.87 14.87 -2.71
N PHE A 287 -3.55 14.68 -3.99
CA PHE A 287 -2.30 15.13 -4.59
C PHE A 287 -2.15 16.64 -4.44
N ALA A 288 -3.21 17.43 -4.63
CA ALA A 288 -3.18 18.88 -4.43
C ALA A 288 -2.82 19.30 -3.00
N ILE A 289 -3.24 18.50 -2.00
CA ILE A 289 -2.99 18.75 -0.58
C ILE A 289 -1.61 18.26 -0.14
N THR A 290 -1.17 17.10 -0.65
CA THR A 290 -0.03 16.39 -0.06
C THR A 290 1.23 16.34 -0.91
N GLY A 291 1.10 16.48 -2.23
CA GLY A 291 2.19 16.20 -3.15
C GLY A 291 2.57 14.70 -3.24
N PRO A 292 3.48 14.34 -4.17
CA PRO A 292 3.94 12.97 -4.40
C PRO A 292 4.76 12.41 -3.25
N GLU A 293 5.42 13.25 -2.44
CA GLU A 293 6.30 12.85 -1.33
C GLU A 293 5.55 12.20 -0.16
N LYS A 294 4.23 12.37 -0.10
CA LYS A 294 3.36 11.79 0.92
C LYS A 294 2.65 10.53 0.48
N ILE A 295 2.88 10.08 -0.75
CA ILE A 295 2.14 8.96 -1.33
C ILE A 295 3.09 7.75 -1.47
N VAL A 296 2.64 6.59 -1.00
CA VAL A 296 3.34 5.31 -1.12
C VAL A 296 2.40 4.30 -1.78
N TRP A 297 2.89 3.51 -2.73
CA TRP A 297 2.04 2.63 -3.53
C TRP A 297 1.87 1.24 -2.91
N GLY A 298 0.72 0.62 -3.14
CA GLY A 298 0.50 -0.79 -2.82
C GLY A 298 -0.64 -1.40 -3.61
N THR A 299 -0.69 -2.73 -3.65
CA THR A 299 -1.74 -3.42 -4.42
C THR A 299 -2.90 -3.83 -3.55
N ASP A 300 -2.68 -4.29 -2.31
CA ASP A 300 -3.62 -5.11 -1.53
C ASP A 300 -3.85 -6.49 -2.22
N TRP A 301 -2.81 -7.03 -2.88
CA TRP A 301 -2.83 -8.38 -3.46
C TRP A 301 -2.83 -9.43 -2.35
N PRO A 302 -3.65 -10.49 -2.40
CA PRO A 302 -4.57 -10.91 -3.46
C PRO A 302 -6.00 -10.40 -3.32
N ALA A 303 -6.30 -9.53 -2.36
CA ALA A 303 -7.66 -9.02 -2.14
C ALA A 303 -8.17 -8.15 -3.30
N THR A 304 -7.24 -7.57 -4.06
CA THR A 304 -7.46 -6.70 -5.21
C THR A 304 -6.83 -7.29 -6.48
N GLY A 305 -7.02 -6.60 -7.62
CA GLY A 305 -6.64 -7.11 -8.94
C GLY A 305 -5.18 -7.50 -9.11
N TYR A 306 -4.85 -8.10 -10.26
CA TYR A 306 -3.53 -8.64 -10.53
C TYR A 306 -2.42 -7.57 -10.54
N MET A 307 -1.28 -7.84 -9.90
CA MET A 307 -0.24 -6.84 -9.61
C MET A 307 0.33 -6.15 -10.84
N GLN A 308 0.77 -6.90 -11.85
CA GLN A 308 1.36 -6.26 -13.04
C GLN A 308 0.34 -5.38 -13.78
N PHE A 309 -0.94 -5.74 -13.76
CA PHE A 309 -1.99 -4.87 -14.29
C PHE A 309 -2.07 -3.55 -13.53
N GLN A 310 -2.04 -3.58 -12.20
CA GLN A 310 -2.04 -2.37 -11.39
C GLN A 310 -0.79 -1.50 -11.63
N ILE A 311 0.38 -2.14 -11.80
CA ILE A 311 1.63 -1.43 -12.14
C ILE A 311 1.49 -0.72 -13.49
N GLU A 312 1.02 -1.41 -14.54
CA GLU A 312 0.82 -0.79 -15.86
C GLU A 312 -0.22 0.35 -15.80
N MET A 313 -1.29 0.16 -15.01
CA MET A 313 -2.31 1.18 -14.78
C MET A 313 -1.71 2.43 -14.15
N CYS A 314 -0.98 2.28 -13.05
CA CYS A 314 -0.37 3.37 -12.32
C CYS A 314 0.72 4.08 -13.17
N LYS A 315 1.45 3.33 -14.01
CA LYS A 315 2.39 3.90 -15.00
C LYS A 315 1.71 4.72 -16.07
N ALA A 316 0.56 4.26 -16.58
CA ALA A 316 -0.22 4.97 -17.58
C ALA A 316 -1.06 6.13 -17.01
N PHE A 317 -1.22 6.21 -15.69
CA PHE A 317 -2.10 7.21 -15.08
C PHE A 317 -1.58 8.64 -15.27
N GLN A 318 -2.47 9.55 -15.66
CA GLN A 318 -2.25 11.00 -15.69
C GLN A 318 -3.53 11.72 -15.23
N PHE A 319 -3.41 12.86 -14.57
CA PHE A 319 -4.59 13.65 -14.24
C PHE A 319 -5.21 14.23 -15.52
N PRO A 320 -6.51 14.00 -15.79
CA PRO A 320 -7.23 14.66 -16.87
C PRO A 320 -7.12 16.18 -16.75
N LYS A 321 -7.16 16.87 -17.90
CA LYS A 321 -7.01 18.33 -17.97
C LYS A 321 -7.99 19.05 -17.05
N GLU A 322 -9.22 18.57 -16.95
CA GLU A 322 -10.28 19.14 -16.13
C GLU A 322 -9.92 19.09 -14.63
N ILE A 323 -9.36 17.97 -14.19
CA ILE A 323 -8.92 17.75 -12.80
C ILE A 323 -7.70 18.61 -12.49
N ARG A 324 -6.75 18.68 -13.44
CA ARG A 324 -5.58 19.57 -13.31
C ARG A 324 -5.98 21.02 -13.17
N LEU A 325 -6.89 21.51 -14.02
CA LEU A 325 -7.38 22.88 -13.94
C LEU A 325 -8.15 23.13 -12.64
N LYS A 326 -9.00 22.19 -12.23
CA LYS A 326 -9.82 22.31 -11.01
C LYS A 326 -8.99 22.42 -9.74
N TYR A 327 -7.94 21.61 -9.63
CA TYR A 327 -7.10 21.53 -8.44
C TYR A 327 -5.74 22.23 -8.58
N ALA A 328 -5.53 22.95 -9.69
CA ALA A 328 -4.26 23.61 -10.06
C ALA A 328 -3.06 22.66 -9.99
N LEU A 329 -3.22 21.46 -10.55
CA LEU A 329 -2.19 20.42 -10.56
C LEU A 329 -1.30 20.50 -11.80
N PRO A 330 0.01 20.25 -11.65
CA PRO A 330 0.87 19.99 -12.80
C PRO A 330 0.52 18.62 -13.43
N GLU A 331 1.12 18.35 -14.59
CA GLU A 331 1.20 16.97 -15.08
C GLU A 331 2.08 16.14 -14.16
N LEU A 332 1.68 14.90 -13.90
CA LEU A 332 2.53 13.93 -13.23
C LEU A 332 3.78 13.70 -14.07
N THR A 333 4.94 13.91 -13.47
CA THR A 333 6.24 13.61 -14.08
C THR A 333 6.67 12.18 -13.79
N GLU A 334 7.68 11.69 -14.51
CA GLU A 334 8.31 10.41 -14.18
C GLU A 334 8.88 10.40 -12.75
N LYS A 335 9.44 11.53 -12.31
CA LYS A 335 9.95 11.72 -10.95
C LYS A 335 8.86 11.53 -9.90
N ASP A 336 7.68 12.12 -10.11
CA ASP A 336 6.54 11.96 -9.21
C ASP A 336 6.12 10.49 -9.10
N LYS A 337 6.04 9.79 -10.25
CA LYS A 337 5.68 8.37 -10.29
C LYS A 337 6.71 7.49 -9.59
N ARG A 338 8.00 7.62 -9.90
CA ARG A 338 9.08 6.86 -9.23
C ARG A 338 9.04 7.09 -7.72
N ARG A 339 8.75 8.33 -7.30
CA ARG A 339 8.65 8.69 -5.89
C ARG A 339 7.51 7.97 -5.18
N MET A 340 6.32 8.00 -5.77
CA MET A 340 5.14 7.31 -5.24
C MET A 340 5.25 5.78 -5.27
N PHE A 341 5.88 5.20 -6.30
CA PHE A 341 5.99 3.75 -6.48
C PHE A 341 6.97 3.07 -5.52
N GLY A 342 7.98 3.77 -5.01
CA GLY A 342 8.96 3.11 -4.16
C GLY A 342 9.94 4.02 -3.44
N LEU A 343 10.32 5.18 -3.99
CA LEU A 343 11.39 5.96 -3.37
C LEU A 343 11.01 6.57 -2.02
N ASN A 344 9.76 7.02 -1.84
CA ASN A 344 9.29 7.44 -0.51
C ASN A 344 9.42 6.28 0.50
N MET A 345 9.12 5.07 0.05
CA MET A 345 9.22 3.88 0.90
C MET A 345 10.69 3.51 1.18
N ALA A 346 11.58 3.64 0.20
CA ALA A 346 13.02 3.49 0.39
C ALA A 346 13.58 4.47 1.44
N GLU A 347 13.15 5.73 1.41
CA GLU A 347 13.53 6.75 2.40
C GLU A 347 13.05 6.36 3.81
N ILE A 348 11.81 5.86 3.94
CA ILE A 348 11.27 5.37 5.22
C ILE A 348 12.03 4.13 5.72
N LEU A 349 12.30 3.16 4.85
CA LEU A 349 13.05 1.95 5.20
C LEU A 349 14.48 2.27 5.66
N LYS A 350 15.13 3.22 4.99
CA LYS A 350 16.46 3.71 5.37
C LYS A 350 16.42 4.43 6.72
N LYS A 351 15.46 5.34 6.93
CA LYS A 351 15.27 6.07 8.20
C LYS A 351 15.20 5.11 9.38
N HIS A 352 14.50 3.99 9.21
CA HIS A 352 14.24 3.00 10.27
C HIS A 352 15.22 1.81 10.29
N GLY A 353 16.29 1.88 9.51
CA GLY A 353 17.36 0.88 9.49
C GLY A 353 16.96 -0.50 8.96
N PHE A 354 15.95 -0.57 8.08
CA PHE A 354 15.64 -1.80 7.34
C PHE A 354 16.61 -2.02 6.18
N ILE A 355 17.12 -0.93 5.59
CA ILE A 355 18.16 -0.93 4.55
C ILE A 355 19.20 0.16 4.86
N GLU A 356 20.46 -0.07 4.50
CA GLU A 356 21.52 0.95 4.63
C GLU A 356 21.45 1.98 3.49
N SER A 357 21.33 1.47 2.26
CA SER A 357 21.10 2.25 1.05
C SER A 357 20.23 1.46 0.08
N LEU A 358 19.48 2.19 -0.76
CA LEU A 358 18.67 1.56 -1.79
C LEU A 358 19.56 0.88 -2.84
N GLU A 359 20.68 1.51 -3.23
CA GLU A 359 21.60 0.96 -4.24
C GLU A 359 22.20 -0.38 -3.82
N GLU A 360 22.76 -0.47 -2.60
CA GLU A 360 23.33 -1.74 -2.10
C GLU A 360 22.26 -2.81 -1.90
N HIS A 361 21.04 -2.41 -1.54
CA HIS A 361 19.94 -3.35 -1.41
C HIS A 361 19.51 -3.91 -2.76
N LEU A 362 19.38 -3.06 -3.78
CA LEU A 362 19.00 -3.47 -5.13
C LEU A 362 19.99 -4.44 -5.77
N LYS A 363 21.31 -4.31 -5.49
CA LYS A 363 22.33 -5.26 -5.93
C LYS A 363 22.05 -6.70 -5.44
N LYS A 364 21.36 -6.87 -4.30
CA LYS A 364 21.05 -8.18 -3.72
C LYS A 364 19.87 -8.88 -4.40
N ILE A 365 18.98 -8.13 -5.04
CA ILE A 365 17.72 -8.67 -5.58
C ILE A 365 17.63 -8.62 -7.11
N ARG A 366 18.27 -7.66 -7.78
CA ARG A 366 18.12 -7.49 -9.24
C ARG A 366 18.67 -8.64 -10.07
N GLU A 367 19.58 -9.42 -9.50
CA GLU A 367 20.21 -10.57 -10.14
C GLU A 367 19.89 -11.89 -9.43
N ASP A 368 18.82 -11.94 -8.63
CA ASP A 368 18.41 -13.22 -8.02
C ASP A 368 17.59 -14.09 -9.00
N GLU A 369 17.16 -15.26 -8.53
CA GLU A 369 16.39 -16.20 -9.33
C GLU A 369 15.05 -15.64 -9.81
N PHE A 370 14.38 -14.82 -9.00
CA PHE A 370 13.09 -14.22 -9.36
C PHE A 370 13.27 -13.19 -10.46
N SER A 371 14.27 -12.31 -10.34
CA SER A 371 14.52 -11.29 -11.36
C SER A 371 14.99 -11.89 -12.68
N ARG A 372 15.79 -12.97 -12.66
CA ARG A 372 16.16 -13.70 -13.89
C ARG A 372 14.96 -14.33 -14.58
N GLU A 373 14.04 -14.93 -13.83
CA GLU A 373 12.84 -15.53 -14.42
C GLU A 373 11.85 -14.45 -14.89
N ALA A 374 11.70 -13.36 -14.13
CA ALA A 374 10.89 -12.21 -14.48
C ALA A 374 11.29 -11.62 -15.83
N ALA A 375 12.59 -11.51 -16.10
CA ALA A 375 13.11 -11.00 -17.38
C ALA A 375 12.60 -11.79 -18.60
N ARG A 376 12.25 -13.07 -18.43
CA ARG A 376 11.74 -13.93 -19.51
C ARG A 376 10.26 -13.69 -19.79
N ILE A 377 9.46 -13.41 -18.77
CA ILE A 377 8.00 -13.39 -18.88
C ILE A 377 7.38 -11.99 -18.85
N LEU A 378 8.03 -11.02 -18.18
CA LEU A 378 7.50 -9.67 -18.01
C LEU A 378 7.20 -8.97 -19.34
N PRO A 379 8.04 -9.04 -20.40
CA PRO A 379 7.71 -8.40 -21.68
C PRO A 379 6.33 -8.82 -22.21
N THR A 380 6.01 -10.11 -22.12
CA THR A 380 4.73 -10.68 -22.54
C THR A 380 3.58 -10.21 -21.64
N LEU A 381 3.77 -10.23 -20.31
CA LEU A 381 2.75 -9.78 -19.36
C LEU A 381 2.46 -8.28 -19.49
N LYS A 382 3.50 -7.45 -19.66
CA LYS A 382 3.36 -6.01 -19.89
C LYS A 382 2.57 -5.74 -21.15
N ALA A 383 2.89 -6.41 -22.26
CA ALA A 383 2.13 -6.29 -23.50
C ALA A 383 0.66 -6.71 -23.33
N LYS A 384 0.40 -7.82 -22.61
CA LYS A 384 -0.95 -8.29 -22.29
C LYS A 384 -1.74 -7.23 -21.50
N TYR A 385 -1.19 -6.73 -20.40
CA TYR A 385 -1.91 -5.80 -19.51
C TYR A 385 -2.02 -4.39 -20.07
N LYS A 386 -1.03 -3.94 -20.85
CA LYS A 386 -1.13 -2.70 -21.63
C LYS A 386 -2.31 -2.76 -22.60
N LYS A 387 -2.47 -3.89 -23.32
CA LYS A 387 -3.63 -4.11 -24.19
C LYS A 387 -4.94 -4.09 -23.42
N LEU A 388 -5.01 -4.84 -22.31
CA LEU A 388 -6.20 -4.87 -21.45
C LEU A 388 -6.60 -3.47 -20.96
N LEU A 389 -5.65 -2.62 -20.58
CA LEU A 389 -5.91 -1.24 -20.17
C LEU A 389 -6.52 -0.40 -21.30
N MET A 390 -5.96 -0.48 -22.51
CA MET A 390 -6.48 0.24 -23.68
C MET A 390 -7.91 -0.20 -24.05
N ASP A 391 -8.26 -1.45 -23.77
CA ASP A 391 -9.60 -2.00 -24.02
C ASP A 391 -10.62 -1.59 -22.96
N LEU A 392 -10.19 -1.23 -21.74
CA LEU A 392 -11.07 -0.94 -20.60
C LEU A 392 -11.84 0.37 -20.70
N HIS A 393 -11.18 1.45 -21.13
CA HIS A 393 -11.80 2.77 -21.19
C HIS A 393 -11.11 3.64 -22.25
N PRO A 394 -11.85 4.46 -23.03
CA PRO A 394 -11.26 5.30 -24.07
C PRO A 394 -10.13 6.21 -23.58
N TRP A 395 -10.22 6.67 -22.33
CA TRP A 395 -9.17 7.49 -21.68
C TRP A 395 -7.78 6.83 -21.73
N TRP A 396 -7.70 5.49 -21.61
CA TRP A 396 -6.44 4.75 -21.65
C TRP A 396 -5.84 4.63 -23.06
N ARG A 397 -6.60 4.92 -24.11
CA ARG A 397 -6.14 4.83 -25.51
C ARG A 397 -5.34 6.04 -25.95
N ASP A 398 -5.50 7.15 -25.25
CA ASP A 398 -4.74 8.35 -25.50
C ASP A 398 -3.29 8.12 -25.09
N GLN A 399 -2.42 7.90 -26.08
CA GLN A 399 -1.01 7.60 -25.87
C GLN A 399 -0.26 8.72 -25.16
N GLU A 400 -0.76 9.96 -25.19
CA GLU A 400 -0.15 11.10 -24.49
C GLU A 400 -0.15 10.91 -22.96
N HIS A 401 -1.07 10.11 -22.41
CA HIS A 401 -1.09 9.79 -20.98
C HIS A 401 -0.10 8.68 -20.59
N TRP A 402 0.43 7.93 -21.57
CA TRP A 402 1.43 6.89 -21.30
C TRP A 402 2.80 7.52 -21.11
N LEU A 403 3.17 7.72 -19.84
CA LEU A 403 4.57 7.87 -19.50
C LEU A 403 5.26 6.52 -19.75
N ILE A 404 5.85 6.39 -20.93
CA ILE A 404 6.84 5.34 -21.18
C ILE A 404 8.01 5.69 -20.27
N TRP A 405 8.19 4.92 -19.20
CA TRP A 405 9.45 4.94 -18.45
C TRP A 405 10.53 4.59 -19.47
N LYS A 406 11.25 5.62 -19.95
CA LYS A 406 12.28 5.43 -20.95
C LYS A 406 13.45 4.77 -20.25
N TYR A 407 13.48 3.46 -20.33
CA TYR A 407 14.72 2.73 -20.17
C TYR A 407 15.58 3.18 -21.34
N GLU A 408 16.67 3.91 -21.08
CA GLU A 408 17.80 3.76 -21.99
C GLU A 408 18.18 2.30 -21.88
N GLU A 409 18.07 1.57 -22.99
CA GLU A 409 18.52 0.19 -23.08
C GLU A 409 19.93 0.16 -22.47
N SER A 410 20.08 -0.57 -21.36
CA SER A 410 21.39 -0.83 -20.76
C SER A 410 22.33 -1.23 -21.90
N PRO A 411 23.56 -0.71 -21.98
CA PRO A 411 24.52 -1.08 -23.03
C PRO A 411 24.98 -2.56 -22.96
N PHE A 412 24.29 -3.41 -22.21
CA PHE A 412 24.49 -4.85 -22.06
C PHE A 412 23.31 -5.67 -22.59
N GLN A 413 22.76 -5.31 -23.75
CA GLN A 413 21.97 -6.23 -24.59
C GLN A 413 22.83 -6.77 -25.73
#